data_AF-A0A699XRY8-F1
#
_entry.id   AF-A0A699XRY8-F1
#
_cell.length_a   1.000
_cell.length_b   1.000
_cell.length_c   1.000
_cell.angle_alpha   90.00
_cell.angle_beta   90.00
_cell.angle_gamma   90.00
#
_symmetry.space_group_name_H-M   'P 1'
#
loop_
_entity.id
_entity.type
_entity.pdbx_description
1 polymer ?
#
loop_
_entity_poly.entity_id
_entity_poly.type
_entity_poly.pdbx_seq_one_letter_code
_entity_poly.pdbx_strand_id
1 'polypeptide(L)' 'RTAEFLWQEGHTAHATATEAVAETRQMLDVYAEFAEEHLALPVVKGVKTPNERFAGAVDTYCIEALMQDGKALQAGTSHF' A
#
# COMPACT_ATOMS: atom_id res chain seq x y z
N ARG A 1 13.07 -10.29 -4.02
CA ARG A 1 12.77 -10.63 -2.61
C ARG A 1 14.08 -11.00 -1.94
N THR A 2 14.47 -10.28 -0.90
CA THR A 2 15.73 -10.49 -0.15
C THR A 2 15.39 -10.84 1.30
N ALA A 3 16.37 -11.41 2.04
CA ALA A 3 16.20 -11.73 3.45
C ALA A 3 16.30 -10.48 4.36
N GLU A 4 17.07 -9.48 3.92
CA GLU A 4 17.19 -8.16 4.54
C GLU A 4 16.91 -7.10 3.47
N PHE A 5 16.18 -6.05 3.83
CA PHE A 5 15.86 -4.93 2.95
C PHE A 5 15.61 -3.67 3.78
N LEU A 6 15.86 -2.52 3.16
CA LEU A 6 15.49 -1.22 3.71
C LEU A 6 14.01 -0.96 3.42
N TRP A 7 13.30 -0.46 4.41
CA TRP A 7 11.89 -0.09 4.30
C TRP A 7 11.53 1.00 5.30
N GLN A 8 10.37 1.61 5.11
CA GLN A 8 9.71 2.52 6.04
C GLN A 8 8.43 1.87 6.58
N GLU A 9 8.16 2.06 7.87
CA GLU A 9 6.91 1.62 8.50
C GLU A 9 6.29 2.76 9.31
N GLY A 10 5.12 3.22 8.88
CA GLY A 10 4.34 4.24 9.58
C GLY A 10 3.28 3.59 10.46
N HIS A 11 3.21 4.02 11.72
CA HIS A 11 2.19 3.57 12.68
C HIS A 11 1.51 4.78 13.29
N THR A 12 0.19 4.88 13.16
CA THR A 12 -0.61 6.00 13.66
C THR A 12 -1.77 5.48 14.51
N ALA A 13 -2.27 6.32 15.42
CA ALA A 13 -3.39 5.99 16.29
C ALA A 13 -4.39 7.16 16.28
N HIS A 14 -5.67 6.84 16.10
CA HIS A 14 -6.73 7.83 15.89
C HIS A 14 -7.90 7.59 16.84
N ALA A 15 -8.60 8.65 17.20
CA ALA A 15 -9.75 8.56 18.10
C ALA A 15 -10.97 7.94 17.40
N THR A 16 -11.07 8.09 16.07
CA THR A 16 -12.18 7.59 15.28
C THR A 16 -11.73 6.76 14.08
N ALA A 17 -12.58 5.83 13.64
CA ALA A 17 -12.37 5.04 12.43
C ALA A 17 -12.27 5.92 11.17
N THR A 18 -13.03 7.02 11.12
CA THR A 18 -13.02 7.93 9.97
C THR A 18 -11.67 8.61 9.79
N GLU A 19 -11.05 9.07 10.88
CA GLU A 19 -9.70 9.65 10.85
C GLU A 19 -8.66 8.61 10.45
N ALA A 20 -8.74 7.39 11.00
CA ALA A 20 -7.84 6.31 10.65
C ALA A 20 -7.91 5.96 9.15
N VAL A 21 -9.12 5.79 8.59
CA VAL A 21 -9.29 5.51 7.15
C VAL A 21 -8.79 6.67 6.29
N ALA A 22 -8.98 7.92 6.72
CA ALA A 22 -8.47 9.09 6.00
C ALA A 22 -6.93 9.05 5.93
N GLU A 23 -6.25 8.80 7.04
CA GLU A 23 -4.79 8.64 7.10
C GLU A 23 -4.32 7.45 6.24
N THR A 24 -4.99 6.30 6.34
CA THR A 24 -4.67 5.10 5.54
C THR A 24 -4.73 5.40 4.04
N ARG A 25 -5.76 6.12 3.57
CA ARG A 25 -5.91 6.51 2.16
C ARG A 25 -4.92 7.58 1.74
N GLN A 26 -4.64 8.56 2.60
CA GLN A 26 -3.61 9.56 2.34
C GLN A 26 -2.25 8.88 2.09
N MET A 27 -1.88 7.90 2.92
CA MET A 27 -0.62 7.17 2.71
C MET A 27 -0.63 6.32 1.44
N LEU A 28 -1.77 5.72 1.05
CA LEU A 28 -1.90 5.05 -0.24
C LEU A 28 -1.61 6.00 -1.41
N ASP A 29 -2.11 7.22 -1.34
CA ASP A 29 -1.88 8.24 -2.36
C ASP A 29 -0.43 8.70 -2.38
N VAL A 30 0.22 8.88 -1.23
CA VAL A 30 1.65 9.19 -1.13
C VAL A 30 2.50 8.08 -1.77
N TYR A 31 2.17 6.81 -1.52
CA TYR A 31 2.90 5.70 -2.15
C TYR A 31 2.70 5.67 -3.66
N ALA A 32 1.50 5.96 -4.15
CA ALA A 32 1.24 6.04 -5.58
C ALA A 32 1.97 7.21 -6.23
N GLU A 33 1.93 8.41 -5.64
CA GLU A 33 2.66 9.59 -6.13
C GLU A 33 4.17 9.33 -6.17
N PHE A 34 4.72 8.69 -5.13
CA PHE A 34 6.13 8.31 -5.14
C PHE A 34 6.45 7.34 -6.29
N ALA A 35 5.64 6.31 -6.50
CA ALA A 35 5.84 5.37 -7.59
C ALA A 35 5.71 6.04 -8.98
N GLU A 36 4.65 6.83 -9.19
CA GLU A 36 4.31 7.41 -10.49
C GLU A 36 5.22 8.60 -10.84
N GLU A 37 5.41 9.54 -9.92
CA GLU A 37 6.11 10.80 -10.21
C GLU A 37 7.62 10.72 -10.01
N HIS A 38 8.08 9.94 -9.01
CA HIS A 38 9.52 9.86 -8.69
C HIS A 38 10.21 8.69 -9.37
N LEU A 39 9.49 7.58 -9.58
CA LEU A 39 10.05 6.37 -10.21
C LEU A 39 9.56 6.15 -11.64
N ALA A 40 8.62 6.95 -12.14
CA ALA A 40 7.96 6.76 -13.43
C ALA A 40 7.36 5.34 -13.57
N LEU A 41 6.88 4.77 -12.46
CA LEU A 41 6.30 3.44 -12.38
C LEU A 41 4.77 3.54 -12.27
N PRO A 42 4.01 3.21 -13.33
CA PRO A 42 2.55 3.21 -13.24
C PRO A 42 2.06 2.11 -12.30
N VAL A 43 1.11 2.45 -11.44
CA VAL A 43 0.53 1.53 -10.46
C VAL A 43 -0.98 1.60 -10.43
N VAL A 44 -1.62 0.52 -9.96
CA VAL A 44 -3.06 0.45 -9.76
C VAL A 44 -3.36 0.45 -8.26
N LYS A 45 -4.10 1.47 -7.80
CA LYS A 45 -4.63 1.52 -6.43
C LYS A 45 -5.78 0.53 -6.27
N GLY A 46 -5.83 -0.19 -5.16
CA GLY A 46 -6.90 -1.15 -4.90
C GLY A 46 -7.02 -1.56 -3.44
N VAL A 47 -7.99 -2.43 -3.18
CA VAL A 47 -8.23 -3.06 -1.87
C VAL A 47 -8.02 -4.56 -2.04
N LYS A 48 -7.23 -5.17 -1.14
CA LYS A 48 -7.02 -6.61 -1.13
C LYS A 48 -8.32 -7.34 -0.80
N THR A 49 -8.49 -8.52 -1.38
CA THR A 49 -9.58 -9.41 -0.99
C THR A 49 -9.40 -9.86 0.46
N PRO A 50 -10.45 -10.37 1.13
CA PRO A 50 -10.34 -10.85 2.51
C PRO A 50 -9.26 -11.91 2.73
N ASN A 51 -8.91 -12.70 1.71
CA ASN A 51 -7.87 -13.72 1.80
C ASN A 51 -6.44 -13.16 1.63
N GLU A 52 -6.29 -11.98 1.02
CA GLU A 52 -4.99 -11.37 0.71
C GLU A 52 -4.68 -10.15 1.59
N ARG A 53 -5.62 -9.72 2.45
CA ARG A 53 -5.38 -8.62 3.38
C ARG A 53 -4.39 -9.04 4.48
N PHE A 54 -3.74 -8.05 5.09
CA PHE A 54 -2.98 -8.31 6.30
C PHE A 54 -3.89 -8.86 7.39
N ALA A 55 -3.48 -9.95 8.05
CA ALA A 55 -4.34 -10.69 8.97
C ALA A 55 -4.85 -9.86 10.16
N GLY A 56 -4.10 -8.83 10.57
CA GLY A 56 -4.49 -7.91 11.64
C GLY A 56 -5.28 -6.68 11.20
N ALA A 57 -5.51 -6.49 9.90
CA ALA A 57 -6.20 -5.31 9.38
C ALA A 57 -7.70 -5.58 9.16
N VAL A 58 -8.51 -4.54 9.31
CA VAL A 58 -9.89 -4.50 8.82
C VAL A 58 -9.87 -4.50 7.30
N ASP A 59 -9.14 -3.56 6.71
CA ASP A 59 -8.92 -3.41 5.27
C ASP A 59 -7.43 -3.24 4.95
N THR A 60 -7.00 -3.77 3.82
CA THR A 60 -5.65 -3.54 3.29
C THR A 60 -5.76 -2.90 1.92
N TYR A 61 -5.33 -1.65 1.85
CA TYR A 61 -5.17 -0.90 0.62
C TYR A 61 -3.77 -1.15 0.06
N CYS A 62 -3.65 -1.20 -1.26
CA CYS A 62 -2.37 -1.46 -1.91
C CYS A 62 -2.24 -0.74 -3.25
N ILE A 63 -1.00 -0.57 -3.69
CA ILE A 63 -0.66 -0.24 -5.07
C ILE A 63 -0.04 -1.46 -5.73
N GLU A 64 -0.54 -1.84 -6.90
CA GLU A 64 -0.08 -3.00 -7.67
C GLU A 64 0.62 -2.53 -8.95
N ALA A 65 1.79 -3.08 -9.24
CA ALA A 65 2.55 -2.79 -10.45
C ALA A 65 2.63 -4.05 -11.35
N LEU A 66 2.64 -3.85 -12.66
CA LEU A 66 2.89 -4.92 -13.62
C LEU A 66 4.38 -4.92 -14.01
N MET A 67 5.07 -6.03 -13.75
CA MET A 67 6.47 -6.21 -14.11
C MET A 67 6.61 -6.55 -15.59
N GLN A 68 7.81 -6.35 -16.14
CA GLN A 68 8.11 -6.63 -17.55
C GLN A 68 7.91 -8.10 -17.96
N ASP A 69 8.00 -9.04 -17.01
CA ASP A 69 7.74 -10.46 -17.23
C ASP A 69 6.25 -10.84 -17.16
N GLY A 70 5.36 -9.84 -17.08
CA GLY A 70 3.91 -10.01 -17.06
C GLY A 70 3.33 -10.38 -15.69
N LYS A 71 4.14 -10.36 -14.62
CA LYS A 71 3.66 -10.66 -13.26
C LYS A 71 3.26 -9.39 -12.52
N ALA A 72 2.18 -9.47 -11.75
CA ALA A 72 1.82 -8.44 -10.81
C ALA A 72 2.72 -8.49 -9.56
N LEU A 73 3.06 -7.33 -9.02
CA LEU A 73 3.82 -7.17 -7.78
C LEU A 73 3.22 -6.03 -6.95
N GLN A 74 2.95 -6.31 -5.67
CA GLN A 74 2.55 -5.29 -4.71
C GLN A 74 3.72 -4.32 -4.48
N ALA A 75 3.51 -3.04 -4.80
CA ALA A 75 4.51 -1.99 -4.73
C ALA A 75 4.37 -1.10 -3.47
N GLY A 76 3.29 -1.25 -2.71
CA GLY A 76 3.05 -0.50 -1.47
C GLY A 76 1.78 -0.98 -0.78
N THR A 77 1.67 -0.72 0.53
CA THR A 77 0.56 -1.18 1.36
C THR A 77 0.22 -0.16 2.44
N SER A 78 -1.07 0.01 2.72
CA SER A 78 -1.59 0.86 3.80
C SER A 78 -2.78 0.16 4.45
N HIS A 79 -2.78 0.10 5.78
CA HIS A 79 -3.71 -0.74 6.54
C HIS A 79 -4.65 0.12 7.38
N PHE A 80 -5.91 -0.30 7.46
CA PHE A 80 -6.91 0.17 8.42
C PHE A 80 -7.37 -1.02 9.24
#